data_AF-A0A660S491-F1
#
_entry.id   AF-A0A660S491-F1
#
_cell.length_a   1.000
_cell.length_b   1.000
_cell.length_c   1.000
_cell.angle_alpha   90.00
_cell.angle_beta   90.00
_cell.angle_gamma   90.00
#
_symmetry.space_group_name_H-M   'P 1'
#
loop_
_entity.id
_entity.type
_entity.pdbx_description
1 polymer ?
#
loop_
_entity_poly.entity_id
_entity_poly.type
_entity_poly.pdbx_seq_one_letter_code
_entity_poly.pdbx_strand_id
1 'polypeptide(L)'
;MNMLKFKWETEFKETEIGEIPRDWEIISISEGSFAIIMGQSPPSKYYNKEGRGMPFIQGRKDFGDLYITPTTYTEKCGKIAPPNSVLLTVRAPVGNVNITKDEVCIGRGLAAIYNVNGNPTLNHFIYYVLVGLKDYIAPLGERGTTYEEIIKEDLENILIPYPPPPEQSRIATVLSWFDNLIENKKRQNEILEKVAMAIFKSWFVDFEPFKDEEFVYNEELGKEIPKGWEVKKLGEFVSTSMGLRHLEKKQEK
;
A
#
# COMPACT_ATOMS: atom_id res chain seq x y z
N MET A 1 -8.19 -8.75 29.35
CA MET A 1 -8.55 -8.16 28.05
C MET A 1 -9.18 -6.79 28.34
N ASN A 2 -8.45 -5.69 28.16
CA ASN A 2 -9.02 -4.36 28.38
C ASN A 2 -10.05 -4.09 27.29
N MET A 3 -11.30 -3.81 27.67
CA MET A 3 -12.32 -3.30 26.74
C MET A 3 -11.82 -1.99 26.15
N LEU A 4 -11.82 -1.90 24.82
CA LEU A 4 -11.66 -0.65 24.10
C LEU A 4 -12.77 0.30 24.51
N LYS A 5 -12.43 1.35 25.25
CA LYS A 5 -13.33 2.48 25.51
C LYS A 5 -13.13 3.51 24.41
N PHE A 6 -14.22 3.87 23.73
CA PHE A 6 -14.24 4.97 22.77
C PHE A 6 -14.45 6.28 23.53
N LYS A 7 -13.45 7.17 23.52
CA LYS A 7 -13.58 8.55 24.02
C LYS A 7 -14.30 9.37 22.96
N TRP A 8 -15.34 10.10 23.36
CA TRP A 8 -15.95 11.15 22.54
C TRP A 8 -15.39 12.48 23.02
N GLU A 9 -14.67 13.18 22.14
CA GLU A 9 -14.23 14.53 22.46
C GLU A 9 -15.33 15.52 22.10
N THR A 10 -15.61 16.46 23.01
CA THR A 10 -16.65 17.47 22.82
C THR A 10 -16.08 18.88 22.75
N GLU A 11 -14.77 19.05 23.03
CA GLU A 11 -14.10 20.33 23.01
C GLU A 11 -12.90 20.32 22.07
N PHE A 12 -12.87 21.30 21.16
CA PHE A 12 -11.85 21.42 20.13
C PHE A 12 -11.20 22.81 20.16
N LYS A 13 -10.06 22.93 19.51
CA LYS A 13 -9.35 24.19 19.27
C LYS A 13 -8.85 24.27 17.84
N GLU A 14 -8.87 25.48 17.29
CA GLU A 14 -8.34 25.79 15.97
C GLU A 14 -6.82 25.89 15.99
N THR A 15 -6.18 25.37 14.95
CA THR A 15 -4.71 25.35 14.81
C THR A 15 -4.27 25.47 13.35
N GLU A 16 -2.96 25.59 13.12
CA GLU A 16 -2.38 25.72 11.78
C GLU A 16 -2.62 24.50 10.88
N ILE A 17 -2.85 23.33 11.48
CA ILE A 17 -3.14 22.06 10.77
C ILE A 17 -4.62 21.66 10.83
N GLY A 18 -5.48 22.59 11.28
CA GLY A 18 -6.93 22.39 11.41
C GLY A 18 -7.42 22.25 12.85
N GLU A 19 -8.69 21.90 13.00
CA GLU A 19 -9.32 21.71 14.29
C GLU A 19 -8.85 20.41 14.96
N ILE A 20 -8.38 20.49 16.22
CA ILE A 20 -7.95 19.32 17.00
C ILE A 20 -8.59 19.31 18.40
N PRO A 21 -8.67 18.15 19.08
CA PRO A 21 -9.06 18.06 20.47
C PRO A 21 -8.31 19.05 21.36
N ARG A 22 -9.04 19.69 22.30
CA ARG A 22 -8.49 20.75 23.13
C ARG A 22 -7.27 20.30 23.96
N ASP A 23 -7.27 19.04 24.40
CA ASP A 23 -6.23 18.41 25.22
C ASP A 23 -5.03 17.88 24.44
N TRP A 24 -5.05 17.96 23.10
CA TRP A 24 -3.91 17.58 22.26
C TRP A 24 -2.92 18.72 22.12
N GLU A 25 -1.64 18.41 22.01
CA GLU A 25 -0.62 19.39 21.67
C GLU A 25 -0.34 19.38 20.17
N ILE A 26 0.32 20.43 19.69
CA ILE A 26 0.95 20.44 18.37
C ILE A 26 2.42 20.61 18.60
N ILE A 27 3.18 19.72 17.99
CA ILE A 27 4.64 19.76 18.01
C ILE A 27 5.16 19.55 16.60
N SER A 28 6.40 19.94 16.36
CA SER A 28 7.12 19.51 15.17
C SER A 28 7.53 18.03 15.27
N ILE A 29 7.72 17.33 14.15
CA ILE A 29 8.19 15.93 14.16
C ILE A 29 9.49 15.80 14.97
N SER A 30 10.39 16.79 14.87
CA SER A 30 11.68 16.79 15.57
C SER A 30 11.59 16.94 17.09
N GLU A 31 10.53 17.56 17.61
CA GLU A 31 10.23 17.64 19.05
C GLU A 31 9.59 16.35 19.58
N GLY A 32 9.04 15.53 18.69
CA GLY A 32 8.46 14.24 19.01
C GLY A 32 9.51 13.16 19.30
N SER A 33 9.02 11.96 19.63
CA SER A 33 9.89 10.80 19.85
C SER A 33 10.30 10.09 18.55
N PHE A 34 10.51 10.85 17.46
CA PHE A 34 10.75 10.31 16.11
C PHE A 34 12.11 10.75 15.55
N ALA A 35 12.80 9.82 14.89
CA ALA A 35 14.01 10.08 14.12
C ALA A 35 13.73 10.00 12.62
N ILE A 36 14.50 10.77 11.85
CA ILE A 36 14.39 10.86 10.39
C ILE A 36 15.70 10.40 9.74
N ILE A 37 15.59 9.52 8.74
CA ILE A 37 16.69 9.11 7.86
C ILE A 37 16.33 9.48 6.42
N MET A 38 17.05 10.45 5.86
CA MET A 38 16.96 10.78 4.43
C MET A 38 17.64 9.69 3.61
N GLY A 39 16.97 9.21 2.57
CA GLY A 39 17.47 8.13 1.73
C GLY A 39 18.62 8.52 0.82
N GLN A 40 19.37 7.51 0.38
CA GLN A 40 20.53 7.67 -0.50
C GLN A 40 20.61 6.50 -1.47
N SER A 41 20.52 6.80 -2.77
CA SER A 41 20.59 5.80 -3.83
C SER A 41 22.01 5.26 -3.95
N PRO A 42 22.21 3.94 -3.93
CA PRO A 42 23.48 3.34 -4.32
C PRO A 42 23.74 3.54 -5.83
N PRO A 43 24.96 3.26 -6.33
CA PRO A 43 25.18 3.15 -7.76
C PRO A 43 24.36 2.00 -8.36
N SER A 44 23.72 2.22 -9.51
CA SER A 44 22.81 1.25 -10.15
C SER A 44 23.45 -0.09 -10.51
N LYS A 45 24.78 -0.14 -10.67
CA LYS A 45 25.54 -1.38 -10.90
C LYS A 45 25.42 -2.41 -9.77
N TYR A 46 24.96 -2.02 -8.58
CA TYR A 46 24.74 -2.93 -7.45
C TYR A 46 23.28 -3.40 -7.36
N TYR A 47 22.40 -2.91 -8.23
CA TYR A 47 20.99 -3.27 -8.21
C TYR A 47 20.77 -4.61 -8.89
N ASN A 48 19.78 -5.36 -8.40
CA ASN A 48 19.46 -6.67 -8.94
C ASN A 48 17.98 -7.02 -8.66
N LYS A 49 17.45 -8.00 -9.41
CA LYS A 49 16.08 -8.53 -9.22
C LYS A 49 16.08 -9.95 -8.65
N GLU A 50 17.26 -10.53 -8.51
CA GLU A 50 17.50 -11.89 -8.05
C GLU A 50 17.45 -12.03 -6.53
N GLY A 51 17.16 -10.95 -5.78
CA GLY A 51 17.06 -10.99 -4.32
C GLY A 51 18.41 -10.92 -3.61
N ARG A 52 19.49 -10.53 -4.28
CA ARG A 52 20.83 -10.48 -3.68
C ARG A 52 21.02 -9.19 -2.87
N GLY A 53 21.47 -9.33 -1.63
CA GLY A 53 21.66 -8.20 -0.72
C GLY A 53 20.35 -7.74 -0.09
N MET A 54 20.24 -6.44 0.17
CA MET A 54 19.12 -5.85 0.92
C MET A 54 17.99 -5.42 -0.03
N PRO A 55 16.70 -5.56 0.37
CA PRO A 55 15.61 -4.93 -0.35
C PRO A 55 15.87 -3.44 -0.52
N PHE A 56 15.59 -2.91 -1.71
CA PHE A 56 15.88 -1.52 -2.06
C PHE A 56 14.64 -0.80 -2.57
N ILE A 57 14.18 0.19 -1.80
CA ILE A 57 12.99 0.98 -2.10
C ILE A 57 13.43 2.37 -2.53
N GLN A 58 12.98 2.81 -3.70
CA GLN A 58 13.45 4.07 -4.30
C GLN A 58 12.37 5.17 -4.36
N GLY A 59 11.11 4.77 -4.26
CA GLY A 59 9.93 5.62 -4.32
C GLY A 59 8.66 4.78 -4.16
N ARG A 60 7.50 5.36 -4.48
CA ARG A 60 6.18 4.70 -4.27
C ARG A 60 5.90 3.44 -5.09
N LYS A 61 6.77 3.07 -6.03
CA LYS A 61 6.53 1.92 -6.93
C LYS A 61 6.29 0.62 -6.16
N ASP A 62 7.04 0.43 -5.08
CA ASP A 62 6.99 -0.77 -4.25
C ASP A 62 6.07 -0.60 -3.03
N PHE A 63 5.27 0.47 -2.97
CA PHE A 63 4.31 0.68 -1.87
C PHE A 63 3.06 -0.16 -2.13
N GLY A 64 2.72 -1.03 -1.18
CA GLY A 64 1.43 -1.72 -1.14
C GLY A 64 0.38 -0.89 -0.41
N ASP A 65 -0.71 -1.53 0.03
CA ASP A 65 -1.77 -0.84 0.78
C ASP A 65 -1.26 -0.27 2.12
N LEU A 66 -0.51 -1.08 2.87
CA LEU A 66 0.09 -0.70 4.16
C LEU A 66 1.60 -0.96 4.19
N TYR A 67 2.02 -2.09 3.61
CA TYR A 67 3.40 -2.55 3.66
C TYR A 67 4.04 -2.60 2.27
N ILE A 68 5.36 -2.38 2.26
CA ILE A 68 6.14 -2.41 1.03
C ILE A 68 6.23 -3.83 0.47
N THR A 69 6.31 -3.92 -0.86
CA THR A 69 6.54 -5.17 -1.59
C THR A 69 7.76 -4.97 -2.51
N PRO A 70 8.98 -5.23 -2.02
CA PRO A 70 10.20 -4.91 -2.75
C PRO A 70 10.33 -5.69 -4.06
N THR A 71 10.55 -4.98 -5.17
CA THR A 71 10.86 -5.59 -6.49
C THR A 71 12.33 -5.46 -6.90
N THR A 72 13.13 -4.73 -6.12
CA THR A 72 14.55 -4.45 -6.40
C THR A 72 15.38 -4.65 -5.14
N TYR A 73 16.61 -5.12 -5.32
CA TYR A 73 17.57 -5.36 -4.24
C TYR A 73 18.91 -4.71 -4.57
N THR A 74 19.74 -4.48 -3.54
CA THR A 74 21.08 -3.91 -3.69
C THR A 74 22.10 -4.61 -2.82
N GLU A 75 23.27 -4.90 -3.39
CA GLU A 75 24.42 -5.46 -2.66
C GLU A 75 25.20 -4.37 -1.89
N LYS A 76 24.95 -3.10 -2.19
CA LYS A 76 25.54 -1.96 -1.48
C LYS A 76 24.44 -1.01 -1.05
N CYS A 77 24.33 -0.76 0.25
CA CYS A 77 23.38 0.19 0.80
C CYS A 77 24.07 1.42 1.39
N GLY A 78 23.51 2.60 1.12
CA GLY A 78 23.96 3.86 1.73
C GLY A 78 23.18 4.24 2.99
N LYS A 79 21.85 4.09 2.96
CA LYS A 79 20.93 4.45 4.04
C LYS A 79 19.93 3.34 4.27
N ILE A 80 19.83 2.90 5.51
CA ILE A 80 18.99 1.79 5.94
C ILE A 80 17.86 2.36 6.78
N ALA A 81 16.62 2.00 6.43
CA ALA A 81 15.47 2.19 7.27
C ALA A 81 15.31 0.97 8.20
N PRO A 82 15.21 1.15 9.52
CA PRO A 82 14.92 0.07 10.45
C PRO A 82 13.58 -0.62 10.17
N PRO A 83 13.33 -1.81 10.74
CA PRO A 83 12.02 -2.45 10.69
C PRO A 83 10.93 -1.54 11.28
N ASN A 84 9.70 -1.65 10.77
CA ASN A 84 8.54 -0.84 11.16
C ASN A 84 8.69 0.66 10.91
N SER A 85 9.66 1.11 10.10
CA SER A 85 9.75 2.53 9.75
C SER A 85 8.61 2.95 8.83
N VAL A 86 8.16 4.19 9.00
CA VAL A 86 7.26 4.84 8.04
C VAL A 86 8.11 5.46 6.94
N LEU A 87 7.96 4.97 5.72
CA LEU A 87 8.55 5.59 4.53
C LEU A 87 7.64 6.70 4.04
N LEU A 88 8.24 7.85 3.69
CA LEU A 88 7.56 9.00 3.11
C LEU A 88 8.24 9.36 1.78
N THR A 89 7.46 9.57 0.72
CA THR A 89 8.01 10.10 -0.53
C THR A 89 8.34 11.58 -0.39
N VAL A 90 9.60 11.91 -0.59
CA VAL A 90 10.14 13.27 -0.51
C VAL A 90 10.43 13.88 -1.87
N ARG A 91 10.24 13.12 -2.95
CA ARG A 91 10.29 13.60 -4.35
C ARG A 91 9.00 13.26 -5.07
N ALA A 92 8.65 14.06 -6.06
CA ALA A 92 7.39 13.97 -6.78
C ALA A 92 7.03 12.53 -7.25
N PRO A 93 5.81 12.04 -6.96
CA PRO A 93 4.78 12.67 -6.14
C PRO A 93 5.12 12.59 -4.64
N VAL A 94 5.10 13.74 -3.97
CA VAL A 94 5.41 13.89 -2.54
C VAL A 94 4.21 13.47 -1.67
N GLY A 95 4.49 12.98 -0.46
CA GLY A 95 3.45 12.75 0.56
C GLY A 95 2.84 11.35 0.58
N ASN A 96 3.30 10.41 -0.26
CA ASN A 96 2.89 9.02 -0.15
C ASN A 96 3.63 8.34 1.02
N VAL A 97 2.91 7.53 1.80
CA VAL A 97 3.47 6.82 2.95
C VAL A 97 3.25 5.31 2.89
N ASN A 98 4.13 4.56 3.55
CA ASN A 98 4.05 3.11 3.68
C ASN A 98 4.91 2.62 4.85
N ILE A 99 4.77 1.35 5.26
CA ILE A 99 5.51 0.79 6.40
C ILE A 99 6.47 -0.33 5.96
N THR A 100 7.67 -0.35 6.55
CA THR A 100 8.63 -1.44 6.37
C THR A 100 8.33 -2.60 7.34
N LYS A 101 8.40 -3.85 6.89
CA LYS A 101 8.37 -5.02 7.79
C LYS A 101 9.77 -5.37 8.32
N ASP A 102 10.77 -5.22 7.46
CA ASP A 102 12.17 -5.56 7.72
C ASP A 102 13.08 -4.34 7.50
N GLU A 103 14.38 -4.50 7.76
CA GLU A 103 15.39 -3.53 7.35
C GLU A 103 15.44 -3.41 5.83
N VAL A 104 15.40 -2.18 5.32
CA VAL A 104 15.44 -1.93 3.89
C VAL A 104 16.36 -0.78 3.53
N CYS A 105 17.00 -0.90 2.37
CA CYS A 105 17.77 0.19 1.81
C CYS A 105 16.81 1.20 1.18
N ILE A 106 16.99 2.49 1.46
CA ILE A 106 16.13 3.55 0.95
C ILE A 106 16.88 4.51 0.02
N GLY A 107 16.28 4.77 -1.14
CA GLY A 107 16.80 5.68 -2.16
C GLY A 107 16.47 7.13 -1.87
N ARG A 108 17.10 8.05 -2.64
CA ARG A 108 16.94 9.51 -2.46
C ARG A 108 15.50 10.03 -2.57
N GLY A 109 14.58 9.27 -3.16
CA GLY A 109 13.17 9.66 -3.26
C GLY A 109 12.38 9.45 -1.96
N LEU A 110 13.01 8.94 -0.90
CA LEU A 110 12.35 8.56 0.34
C LEU A 110 13.06 9.12 1.58
N ALA A 111 12.27 9.34 2.62
CA ALA A 111 12.73 9.42 4.00
C ALA A 111 12.10 8.28 4.82
N ALA A 112 12.81 7.82 5.84
CA ALA A 112 12.27 6.92 6.87
C ALA A 112 12.07 7.69 8.17
N ILE A 113 10.90 7.54 8.77
CA ILE A 113 10.49 8.13 10.05
C ILE A 113 10.16 6.99 10.99
N TYR A 114 10.76 6.97 12.18
CA TYR A 114 10.55 5.89 13.15
C TYR A 114 10.73 6.40 14.58
N ASN A 115 10.06 5.75 15.52
CA ASN A 115 10.16 6.04 16.93
C ASN A 115 11.55 5.69 17.45
N VAL A 116 12.19 6.61 18.18
CA VAL A 116 13.57 6.46 18.67
C VAL A 116 13.77 5.27 19.62
N ASN A 117 12.70 4.80 20.26
CA ASN A 117 12.73 3.63 21.14
C ASN A 117 12.33 2.33 20.41
N GLY A 118 12.16 2.38 19.09
CA GLY A 118 11.76 1.21 18.29
C GLY A 118 10.32 0.74 18.56
N ASN A 119 9.43 1.60 19.07
CA ASN A 119 8.05 1.22 19.37
C ASN A 119 7.20 1.16 18.07
N PRO A 120 6.79 -0.03 17.60
CA PRO A 120 6.02 -0.15 16.35
C PRO A 120 4.62 0.46 16.45
N THR A 121 4.02 0.51 17.64
CA THR A 121 2.71 1.17 17.83
C THR A 121 2.81 2.67 17.59
N LEU A 122 3.90 3.31 18.03
CA LEU A 122 4.13 4.73 17.76
C LEU A 122 4.50 4.98 16.28
N ASN A 123 5.10 4.01 15.60
CA ASN A 123 5.30 4.07 14.15
C ASN A 123 3.97 4.02 13.39
N HIS A 124 3.02 3.18 13.81
CA HIS A 124 1.67 3.19 13.25
C HIS A 124 0.96 4.51 13.55
N PHE A 125 1.12 5.06 14.76
CA PHE A 125 0.56 6.39 15.09
C PHE A 125 1.03 7.46 14.11
N ILE A 126 2.36 7.62 13.94
CA ILE A 126 2.88 8.62 13.00
C ILE A 126 2.53 8.31 11.54
N TYR A 127 2.41 7.03 11.16
CA TYR A 127 1.88 6.65 9.85
C TYR A 127 0.49 7.24 9.61
N TYR A 128 -0.47 7.04 10.52
CA TYR A 128 -1.83 7.56 10.35
C TYR A 128 -1.90 9.08 10.36
N VAL A 129 -1.07 9.72 11.18
CA VAL A 129 -0.92 11.18 11.17
C VAL A 129 -0.46 11.67 9.79
N LEU A 130 0.60 11.06 9.23
CA LEU A 130 1.13 11.47 7.93
C LEU A 130 0.16 11.16 6.77
N VAL A 131 -0.64 10.08 6.86
CA VAL A 131 -1.74 9.82 5.92
C VAL A 131 -2.73 10.97 5.94
N GLY A 132 -3.15 11.42 7.14
CA GLY A 132 -4.10 12.52 7.31
C GLY A 132 -3.54 13.88 6.89
N LEU A 133 -2.24 14.09 7.03
CA LEU A 133 -1.55 15.34 6.68
C LEU A 133 -1.04 15.38 5.23
N LYS A 134 -1.42 14.43 4.37
CA LYS A 134 -0.92 14.36 3.00
C LYS A 134 -1.08 15.67 2.22
N ASP A 135 -2.25 16.31 2.33
CA ASP A 135 -2.55 17.56 1.61
C ASP A 135 -1.82 18.77 2.20
N TYR A 136 -1.39 18.69 3.46
CA TYR A 136 -0.50 19.65 4.10
C TYR A 136 0.97 19.44 3.69
N ILE A 137 1.39 18.18 3.51
CA ILE A 137 2.78 17.82 3.17
C ILE A 137 3.08 18.04 1.69
N ALA A 138 2.15 17.71 0.79
CA ALA A 138 2.37 17.76 -0.66
C ALA A 138 2.91 19.11 -1.17
N PRO A 139 2.33 20.28 -0.77
CA PRO A 139 2.83 21.59 -1.20
C PRO A 139 4.23 21.95 -0.67
N LEU A 140 4.71 21.31 0.41
CA LEU A 140 6.05 21.57 0.95
C LEU A 140 7.15 21.22 -0.06
N GLY A 141 6.88 20.25 -0.94
CA GLY A 141 7.78 19.86 -2.00
C GLY A 141 7.83 20.86 -3.18
N GLU A 142 6.88 21.80 -3.30
CA GLU A 142 6.76 22.68 -4.47
C GLU A 142 7.64 23.96 -4.39
N ARG A 143 8.67 23.95 -3.54
CA ARG A 143 9.54 25.12 -3.34
C ARG A 143 10.49 25.34 -4.53
N GLY A 144 10.04 26.17 -5.46
CA GLY A 144 10.87 26.77 -6.51
C GLY A 144 10.83 26.04 -7.86
N THR A 145 11.32 26.71 -8.90
CA THR A 145 11.16 26.30 -10.31
C THR A 145 12.06 25.15 -10.77
N THR A 146 12.91 24.59 -9.88
CA THR A 146 14.01 23.69 -10.30
C THR A 146 13.98 22.29 -9.68
N TYR A 147 13.45 22.08 -8.46
CA TYR A 147 13.36 20.74 -7.85
C TYR A 147 12.16 20.60 -6.90
N GLU A 148 11.25 19.69 -7.21
CA GLU A 148 10.15 19.28 -6.33
C GLU A 148 10.65 18.25 -5.29
N GLU A 149 11.32 18.71 -4.23
CA GLU A 149 11.88 17.84 -3.18
C GLU A 149 11.70 18.43 -1.78
N ILE A 150 11.26 17.60 -0.83
CA ILE A 150 11.25 17.91 0.60
C ILE A 150 12.64 17.61 1.18
N ILE A 151 13.24 18.60 1.85
CA ILE A 151 14.52 18.41 2.56
C ILE A 151 14.32 17.96 4.01
N LYS A 152 15.40 17.55 4.67
CA LYS A 152 15.34 17.07 6.07
C LYS A 152 14.72 18.11 7.01
N GLU A 153 15.11 19.38 6.86
CA GLU A 153 14.63 20.48 7.69
C GLU A 153 13.13 20.72 7.52
N ASP A 154 12.59 20.52 6.32
CA ASP A 154 11.15 20.59 6.10
C ASP A 154 10.42 19.49 6.88
N LEU A 155 10.94 18.25 6.83
CA LEU A 155 10.36 17.13 7.58
C LEU A 155 10.44 17.33 9.10
N GLU A 156 11.57 17.83 9.59
CA GLU A 156 11.78 18.10 11.01
C GLU A 156 10.76 19.10 11.56
N ASN A 157 10.35 20.06 10.72
CA ASN A 157 9.44 21.15 11.05
C ASN A 157 7.97 20.87 10.70
N ILE A 158 7.61 19.70 10.15
CA ILE A 158 6.20 19.34 9.94
C ILE A 158 5.49 19.33 11.30
N LEU A 159 4.43 20.13 11.41
CA LEU A 159 3.56 20.16 12.59
C LEU A 159 2.66 18.92 12.60
N ILE A 160 2.62 18.24 13.74
CA ILE A 160 1.79 17.05 13.96
C ILE A 160 0.90 17.22 15.19
N PRO A 161 -0.32 16.66 15.17
CA PRO A 161 -1.12 16.51 16.37
C PRO A 161 -0.44 15.49 17.30
N TYR A 162 -0.30 15.87 18.57
CA TYR A 162 0.42 15.07 19.56
C TYR A 162 -0.45 14.87 20.81
N PRO A 163 -1.32 13.84 20.80
CA PRO A 163 -2.11 13.49 21.97
C PRO A 163 -1.24 12.90 23.09
N PRO A 164 -1.77 12.76 24.31
CA PRO A 164 -1.10 12.03 25.38
C PRO A 164 -0.67 10.60 24.95
N PRO A 165 0.47 10.07 25.42
CA PRO A 165 0.99 8.76 24.95
C PRO A 165 0.01 7.57 25.02
N PRO A 166 -0.85 7.43 26.05
CA PRO A 166 -1.87 6.37 26.06
C PRO A 166 -2.87 6.49 24.91
N GLU A 167 -3.19 7.72 24.51
CA GLU A 167 -4.12 8.02 23.43
C GLU A 167 -3.48 7.76 22.06
N GLN A 168 -2.21 8.14 21.86
CA GLN A 168 -1.43 7.75 20.66
C GLN A 168 -1.48 6.23 20.43
N SER A 169 -1.24 5.48 21.51
CA SER A 169 -1.25 4.01 21.47
C SER A 169 -2.63 3.45 21.15
N ARG A 170 -3.70 4.04 21.72
CA ARG A 170 -5.09 3.63 21.48
C ARG A 170 -5.50 3.85 20.03
N ILE A 171 -5.22 5.03 19.47
CA ILE A 171 -5.49 5.37 18.07
C ILE A 171 -4.78 4.39 17.14
N ALA A 172 -3.46 4.23 17.32
CA ALA A 172 -2.67 3.32 16.49
C ALA A 172 -3.17 1.88 16.56
N THR A 173 -3.55 1.40 17.75
CA THR A 173 -4.07 0.04 17.94
C THR A 173 -5.38 -0.18 17.18
N VAL A 174 -6.33 0.76 17.26
CA VAL A 174 -7.61 0.63 16.57
C VAL A 174 -7.44 0.64 15.06
N LEU A 175 -6.70 1.62 14.54
CA LEU A 175 -6.52 1.78 13.10
C LEU A 175 -5.71 0.63 12.50
N SER A 176 -4.63 0.20 13.16
CA SER A 176 -3.83 -0.96 12.69
C SER A 176 -4.60 -2.26 12.77
N TRP A 177 -5.55 -2.40 13.70
CA TRP A 177 -6.44 -3.55 13.72
C TRP A 177 -7.33 -3.62 12.47
N PHE A 178 -7.88 -2.49 12.01
CA PHE A 178 -8.64 -2.44 10.76
C PHE A 178 -7.78 -2.74 9.55
N ASP A 179 -6.57 -2.19 9.46
CA ASP A 179 -5.68 -2.48 8.33
C ASP A 179 -5.26 -3.95 8.29
N ASN A 180 -4.95 -4.54 9.44
CA ASN A 180 -4.66 -5.97 9.55
C ASN A 180 -5.88 -6.83 9.12
N LEU A 181 -7.10 -6.40 9.45
CA LEU A 181 -8.31 -7.08 9.01
C LEU A 181 -8.46 -6.99 7.48
N ILE A 182 -8.20 -5.83 6.88
CA ILE A 182 -8.24 -5.62 5.43
C ILE A 182 -7.19 -6.50 4.73
N GLU A 183 -5.94 -6.51 5.20
CA GLU A 183 -4.86 -7.34 4.65
C GLU A 183 -5.24 -8.83 4.68
N ASN A 184 -5.77 -9.30 5.82
CA ASN A 184 -6.23 -10.68 5.96
C ASN A 184 -7.37 -11.02 4.99
N LYS A 185 -8.33 -10.10 4.78
CA LYS A 185 -9.45 -10.32 3.86
C LYS A 185 -9.02 -10.32 2.40
N LYS A 186 -8.11 -9.44 2.01
CA LYS A 186 -7.53 -9.45 0.66
C LYS A 186 -6.80 -10.77 0.39
N ARG A 187 -5.97 -11.24 1.34
CA ARG A 187 -5.30 -12.53 1.22
C ARG A 187 -6.28 -13.71 1.12
N GLN A 188 -7.37 -13.70 1.88
CA GLN A 188 -8.42 -14.72 1.77
C GLN A 188 -9.05 -14.73 0.38
N ASN A 189 -9.37 -13.55 -0.18
CA ASN A 189 -9.93 -13.44 -1.53
C ASN A 189 -8.96 -13.98 -2.60
N GLU A 190 -7.68 -13.62 -2.53
CA GLU A 190 -6.67 -14.12 -3.48
C GLU A 190 -6.54 -15.65 -3.46
N ILE A 191 -6.62 -16.26 -2.27
CA ILE A 191 -6.57 -17.72 -2.14
C ILE A 191 -7.84 -18.34 -2.74
N LEU A 192 -9.01 -17.77 -2.46
CA LEU A 192 -10.28 -18.26 -3.00
C LEU A 192 -10.31 -18.18 -4.52
N GLU A 193 -9.81 -17.11 -5.12
CA GLU A 193 -9.69 -16.96 -6.57
C GLU A 193 -8.77 -18.03 -7.17
N LYS A 194 -7.61 -18.30 -6.54
CA LYS A 194 -6.69 -19.36 -6.99
C LYS A 194 -7.33 -20.74 -6.89
N VAL A 195 -8.06 -21.02 -5.82
CA VAL A 195 -8.78 -22.29 -5.65
C VAL A 195 -9.88 -22.43 -6.70
N ALA A 196 -10.67 -21.39 -6.94
CA ALA A 196 -11.70 -21.40 -7.97
C ALA A 196 -11.12 -21.66 -9.36
N MET A 197 -10.00 -20.99 -9.70
CA MET A 197 -9.28 -21.21 -10.97
C MET A 197 -8.72 -22.63 -11.08
N ALA A 198 -8.16 -23.18 -10.00
CA ALA A 198 -7.64 -24.55 -9.98
C ALA A 198 -8.77 -25.57 -10.17
N ILE A 199 -9.92 -25.39 -9.52
CA ILE A 199 -11.10 -26.25 -9.71
C ILE A 199 -11.61 -26.13 -11.15
N PHE A 200 -11.73 -24.92 -11.68
CA PHE A 200 -12.15 -24.71 -13.06
C PHE A 200 -11.23 -25.44 -14.04
N LYS A 201 -9.91 -25.32 -13.85
CA LYS A 201 -8.93 -26.00 -14.69
C LYS A 201 -9.04 -27.52 -14.56
N SER A 202 -9.08 -28.04 -13.33
CA SER A 202 -9.25 -29.47 -13.03
C SER A 202 -10.50 -30.04 -13.72
N TRP A 203 -11.62 -29.32 -13.70
CA TRP A 203 -12.88 -29.84 -14.22
C TRP A 203 -13.05 -29.65 -15.74
N PHE A 204 -12.69 -28.48 -16.27
CA PHE A 204 -13.05 -28.08 -17.64
C PHE A 204 -11.87 -28.01 -18.61
N VAL A 205 -10.64 -28.09 -18.11
CA VAL A 205 -9.43 -28.09 -18.95
C VAL A 205 -8.77 -29.46 -18.92
N ASP A 206 -8.49 -29.95 -17.71
CA ASP A 206 -7.75 -31.18 -17.43
C ASP A 206 -8.69 -32.39 -17.24
N PHE A 207 -10.01 -32.16 -17.14
CA PHE A 207 -11.08 -33.16 -17.01
C PHE A 207 -10.83 -34.22 -15.92
N GLU A 208 -10.18 -33.85 -14.82
CA GLU A 208 -9.77 -34.78 -13.77
C GLU A 208 -10.92 -35.61 -13.16
N PRO A 209 -12.12 -35.04 -12.92
CA PRO A 209 -13.25 -35.81 -12.40
C PRO A 209 -13.78 -36.86 -13.37
N PHE A 210 -13.43 -36.79 -14.66
CA PHE A 210 -13.98 -37.64 -15.72
C PHE A 210 -12.96 -38.65 -16.26
N LYS A 211 -11.79 -38.81 -15.63
CA LYS A 211 -10.68 -39.66 -16.14
C LYS A 211 -11.04 -41.14 -16.32
N ASP A 212 -12.05 -41.63 -15.60
CA ASP A 212 -12.53 -43.02 -15.73
C ASP A 212 -13.55 -43.19 -16.87
N GLU A 213 -13.95 -42.09 -17.53
CA GLU A 213 -14.83 -42.10 -18.69
C GLU A 213 -14.05 -42.28 -20.00
N GLU A 214 -14.77 -42.56 -21.09
CA GLU A 214 -14.17 -42.65 -22.41
C GLU A 214 -13.88 -41.24 -22.96
N PHE A 215 -12.74 -41.04 -23.63
CA PHE A 215 -12.36 -39.76 -24.24
C PHE A 215 -12.33 -39.85 -25.77
N VAL A 216 -12.61 -38.73 -26.43
CA VAL A 216 -12.52 -38.59 -27.89
C VAL A 216 -11.69 -37.36 -28.25
N TYR A 217 -10.86 -37.47 -29.29
CA TYR A 217 -10.07 -36.35 -29.78
C TYR A 217 -10.97 -35.33 -30.49
N ASN A 218 -10.89 -34.07 -30.10
CA ASN A 218 -11.62 -32.98 -30.72
C ASN A 218 -10.66 -32.08 -31.52
N GLU A 219 -10.85 -32.04 -32.84
CA GLU A 219 -10.01 -31.25 -33.77
C GLU A 219 -10.12 -29.73 -33.56
N GLU A 220 -11.30 -29.22 -33.18
CA GLU A 220 -11.50 -27.78 -33.00
C GLU A 220 -10.74 -27.22 -31.78
N LEU A 221 -10.68 -27.99 -30.70
CA LEU A 221 -9.95 -27.64 -29.47
C LEU A 221 -8.51 -28.19 -29.46
N GLY A 222 -8.14 -29.05 -30.40
CA GLY A 222 -6.82 -29.68 -30.48
C GLY A 222 -6.47 -30.51 -29.24
N LYS A 223 -7.46 -31.15 -28.60
CA LYS A 223 -7.28 -31.96 -27.38
C LYS A 223 -8.33 -33.05 -27.23
N GLU A 224 -8.05 -34.01 -26.36
CA GLU A 224 -9.03 -35.01 -25.92
C GLU A 224 -10.06 -34.39 -24.97
N ILE A 225 -11.33 -34.78 -25.14
CA ILE A 225 -12.45 -34.37 -24.28
C ILE A 225 -13.30 -35.60 -23.92
N PRO A 226 -14.05 -35.58 -22.79
CA PRO A 226 -14.92 -36.69 -22.43
C PRO A 226 -15.97 -36.98 -23.50
N LYS A 227 -16.22 -38.26 -23.77
CA LYS A 227 -17.17 -38.72 -24.78
C LYS A 227 -18.58 -38.27 -24.40
N GLY A 228 -19.29 -37.66 -25.36
CA GLY A 228 -20.62 -37.09 -25.16
C GLY A 228 -20.61 -35.57 -24.92
N TRP A 229 -19.45 -34.95 -24.73
CA TRP A 229 -19.32 -33.50 -24.73
C TRP A 229 -19.32 -32.96 -26.17
N GLU A 230 -20.10 -31.90 -26.40
CA GLU A 230 -20.21 -31.23 -27.70
C GLU A 230 -19.48 -29.88 -27.67
N VAL A 231 -18.70 -29.59 -28.71
CA VAL A 231 -18.07 -28.27 -28.93
C VAL A 231 -18.96 -27.47 -29.87
N LYS A 232 -19.40 -26.29 -29.44
CA LYS A 232 -20.29 -25.39 -30.20
C LYS A 232 -19.84 -23.95 -30.11
N LYS A 233 -20.15 -23.15 -31.13
CA LYS A 233 -19.92 -21.70 -31.09
C LYS A 233 -20.94 -21.02 -30.20
N LEU A 234 -20.52 -19.97 -29.49
CA LEU A 234 -21.35 -19.23 -28.54
C LEU A 234 -22.72 -18.81 -29.12
N GLY A 235 -22.74 -18.29 -30.35
CA GLY A 235 -23.96 -17.82 -31.01
C GLY A 235 -24.99 -18.91 -31.35
N GLU A 236 -24.64 -20.20 -31.22
CA GLU A 236 -25.58 -21.30 -31.48
C GLU A 236 -26.58 -21.51 -30.33
N PHE A 237 -26.25 -21.06 -29.11
CA PHE A 237 -27.07 -21.32 -27.92
C PHE A 237 -27.29 -20.09 -27.02
N VAL A 238 -26.65 -18.96 -27.32
CA VAL A 238 -26.96 -17.68 -26.66
C VAL A 238 -27.19 -16.55 -27.65
N SER A 239 -28.10 -15.64 -27.31
CA SER A 239 -28.25 -14.35 -27.99
C SER A 239 -27.27 -13.34 -27.41
N THR A 240 -26.64 -12.55 -28.27
CA THR A 240 -25.66 -11.53 -27.87
C THR A 240 -26.18 -10.13 -28.18
N SER A 241 -26.01 -9.19 -27.27
CA SER A 241 -26.22 -7.76 -27.50
C SER A 241 -24.94 -6.98 -27.20
N MET A 242 -24.66 -5.96 -28.01
CA MET A 242 -23.52 -5.07 -27.78
C MET A 242 -23.95 -3.85 -26.97
N GLY A 243 -23.07 -3.38 -26.08
CA GLY A 243 -23.29 -2.15 -25.32
C GLY A 243 -23.41 -0.95 -26.27
N LEU A 244 -24.42 -0.11 -26.04
CA LEU A 244 -24.62 1.13 -26.79
C LEU A 244 -23.88 2.27 -26.09
N ARG A 245 -23.15 3.09 -26.87
CA ARG A 245 -22.62 4.36 -26.38
C ARG A 245 -23.80 5.32 -26.14
N HIS A 246 -23.83 5.97 -24.98
CA HIS A 246 -24.78 7.07 -24.75
C HIS A 246 -24.46 8.20 -25.75
N LEU A 247 -25.36 8.46 -26.69
CA LEU A 247 -25.31 9.63 -27.57
C LEU A 247 -26.10 10.74 -26.88
N GLU A 248 -25.41 11.72 -26.29
CA GLU A 248 -26.04 12.98 -25.92
C GLU A 248 -26.62 13.60 -27.21
N LYS A 249 -27.94 13.79 -27.24
CA LYS A 249 -28.58 14.58 -28.31
C LYS A 249 -27.97 15.99 -28.23
N LYS A 250 -27.21 16.38 -29.25
CA LYS A 250 -26.91 17.80 -29.49
C LYS A 250 -28.25 18.53 -29.50
N GLN A 251 -28.46 19.42 -28.53
CA GLN A 251 -29.51 20.42 -28.62
C GLN A 251 -29.27 21.18 -29.93
N GLU A 252 -30.22 21.08 -30.85
CA GLU A 252 -30.25 21.95 -32.02
C GLU A 252 -30.41 23.39 -31.51
N LYS A 253 -29.63 24.29 -32.13
CA LYS A 253 -29.51 25.71 -31.79
C LYS A 253 -30.84 26.45 -31.87
#